data_AF-A0A2E2A0Y6-F1
#
_entry.id   AF-A0A2E2A0Y6-F1
#
_cell.length_a   1.000
_cell.length_b   1.000
_cell.length_c   1.000
_cell.angle_alpha   90.00
_cell.angle_beta   90.00
_cell.angle_gamma   90.00
#
_symmetry.space_group_name_H-M   'P 1'
#
loop_
_entity.id
_entity.type
_entity.pdbx_description
1 polymer ?
#
loop_
_entity_poly.entity_id
_entity_poly.type
_entity_poly.pdbx_seq_one_letter_code
_entity_poly.pdbx_strand_id
1 'polypeptide(L)'
;MLSAFGVGFGFFISSTLNQDFLIALISLTLPLIFINAYGIATKSLSTKMLGYILSLCLFLVSISVLGMYGFEPMAIGHKTLYSFDLKGIASGVVLLLSSLVVLTVSLNRKEKPVSIPKIVKINLIPKQTKDVVVDSNDWEEATDVDFQSGKYVV
;
A
#
# COMPACT_ATOMS: atom_id res chain seq x y z
N MET A 1 11.09 -5.51 -12.31
CA MET A 1 9.88 -6.12 -12.92
C MET A 1 8.59 -5.63 -12.28
N LEU A 2 8.45 -5.62 -10.93
CA LEU A 2 7.25 -5.09 -10.26
C LEU A 2 6.93 -3.61 -10.59
N SER A 3 7.97 -2.78 -10.72
CA SER A 3 7.84 -1.35 -11.03
C SER A 3 7.28 -1.09 -12.44
N ALA A 4 7.73 -1.85 -13.45
CA ALA A 4 7.23 -1.73 -14.82
C ALA A 4 5.77 -2.19 -14.94
N PHE A 5 5.38 -3.20 -14.17
CA PHE A 5 3.99 -3.67 -14.11
C PHE A 5 3.07 -2.61 -13.47
N GLY A 6 3.53 -1.94 -12.42
CA GLY A 6 2.80 -0.83 -11.79
C GLY A 6 2.64 0.37 -12.72
N VAL A 7 3.68 0.72 -13.47
CA VAL A 7 3.61 1.80 -14.48
C VAL A 7 2.67 1.44 -15.62
N GLY A 8 2.74 0.21 -16.14
CA GLY A 8 1.84 -0.28 -17.18
C GLY A 8 0.37 -0.34 -16.75
N PHE A 9 0.11 -0.77 -15.51
CA PHE A 9 -1.23 -0.77 -14.92
C PHE A 9 -1.76 0.65 -14.72
N GLY A 10 -0.90 1.60 -14.33
CA GLY A 10 -1.23 3.01 -14.24
C GLY A 10 -1.65 3.61 -15.59
N PHE A 11 -0.91 3.32 -16.67
CA PHE A 11 -1.28 3.74 -18.02
C PHE A 11 -2.56 3.09 -18.53
N PHE A 12 -2.76 1.79 -18.26
CA PHE A 12 -3.99 1.08 -18.62
C PHE A 12 -5.22 1.66 -17.93
N ILE A 13 -5.11 1.95 -16.62
CA ILE A 13 -6.15 2.65 -15.86
C ILE A 13 -6.36 4.04 -16.45
N SER A 14 -5.30 4.81 -16.71
CA SER A 14 -5.40 6.16 -17.28
C SER A 14 -6.04 6.17 -18.67
N SER A 15 -5.85 5.12 -19.47
CA SER A 15 -6.47 4.95 -20.79
C SER A 15 -7.95 4.57 -20.70
N THR A 16 -8.36 3.95 -19.60
CA THR A 16 -9.72 3.42 -19.42
C THR A 16 -10.62 4.42 -18.67
N LEU A 17 -10.01 5.32 -17.88
CA LEU A 17 -10.73 6.29 -17.08
C LEU A 17 -11.03 7.57 -17.87
N ASN A 18 -12.22 8.12 -17.62
CA ASN A 18 -12.61 9.43 -18.13
C ASN A 18 -11.66 10.53 -17.58
N GLN A 19 -11.28 11.49 -18.41
CA GLN A 19 -10.42 12.62 -18.05
C GLN A 19 -10.99 13.40 -16.86
N ASP A 20 -12.30 13.60 -16.79
CA ASP A 20 -12.96 14.30 -15.67
C ASP A 20 -12.85 13.51 -14.36
N PHE A 21 -12.94 12.17 -14.44
CA PHE A 21 -12.76 11.30 -13.28
C PHE A 21 -11.30 11.32 -12.80
N LEU A 22 -10.32 11.36 -13.71
CA LEU A 22 -8.90 11.51 -13.36
C LEU A 22 -8.63 12.84 -12.66
N ILE A 23 -9.16 13.95 -13.18
CA ILE A 23 -9.00 15.28 -12.56
C ILE A 23 -9.63 15.29 -11.16
N ALA A 24 -10.82 14.72 -11.00
CA ALA A 24 -11.48 14.60 -9.69
C ALA A 24 -10.65 13.76 -8.71
N LEU A 25 -10.07 12.66 -9.16
CA LEU A 25 -9.22 11.79 -8.34
C LEU A 25 -7.93 12.49 -7.91
N ILE A 26 -7.28 13.22 -8.82
CA ILE A 26 -6.08 14.03 -8.51
C ILE A 26 -6.43 15.12 -7.49
N SER A 27 -7.54 15.83 -7.71
CA SER A 27 -8.03 16.88 -6.80
C SER A 27 -8.32 16.35 -5.39
N LEU A 28 -8.79 15.10 -5.27
CA LEU A 28 -9.06 14.46 -3.99
C LEU A 28 -7.80 13.89 -3.32
N THR A 29 -6.85 13.35 -4.10
CA THR A 29 -5.62 12.73 -3.57
C THR A 29 -4.57 13.75 -3.12
N LEU A 30 -4.48 14.90 -3.79
CA LEU A 30 -3.52 15.94 -3.45
C LEU A 30 -3.67 16.47 -1.99
N PRO A 31 -4.85 16.92 -1.53
CA PRO A 31 -5.03 17.35 -0.15
C PRO A 31 -4.84 16.21 0.85
N LEU A 32 -5.15 14.96 0.49
CA LEU A 32 -4.87 13.80 1.34
C LEU A 32 -3.37 13.63 1.60
N ILE A 33 -2.53 13.81 0.59
CA ILE A 33 -1.08 13.76 0.75
C ILE A 33 -0.62 14.86 1.71
N PHE A 34 -1.12 16.09 1.55
CA PHE A 34 -0.76 17.21 2.43
C PHE A 34 -1.23 16.99 3.88
N ILE A 35 -2.47 16.54 4.10
CA ILE A 35 -3.00 16.26 5.44
C ILE A 35 -2.20 15.15 6.11
N ASN A 36 -1.86 14.08 5.37
CA ASN A 36 -1.04 13.00 5.91
C ASN A 36 0.39 13.46 6.22
N ALA A 37 1.04 14.20 5.32
CA ALA A 37 2.39 14.72 5.52
C ALA A 37 2.44 15.69 6.73
N TYR A 38 1.49 16.62 6.80
CA TYR A 38 1.35 17.55 7.93
C TYR A 38 1.05 16.81 9.24
N GLY A 39 0.12 15.85 9.20
CA GLY A 39 -0.27 15.05 10.35
C GLY A 39 0.86 14.19 10.91
N ILE A 40 1.74 13.66 10.03
CA ILE A 40 2.96 12.95 10.42
C ILE A 40 3.98 13.93 11.03
N ALA A 41 4.23 15.07 10.38
CA ALA A 41 5.20 16.06 10.84
C ALA A 41 4.85 16.61 12.24
N THR A 42 3.57 16.88 12.48
CA THR A 42 3.07 17.43 13.75
C THR A 42 2.76 16.37 14.80
N LYS A 43 2.83 15.07 14.46
CA LYS A 43 2.36 13.95 15.30
C LYS A 43 0.92 14.10 15.82
N SER A 44 0.13 14.96 15.17
CA SER A 44 -1.25 15.27 15.55
C SER A 44 -2.25 14.21 15.05
N LEU A 45 -1.86 13.44 14.02
CA LEU A 45 -2.76 12.49 13.38
C LEU A 45 -2.85 11.17 14.15
N SER A 46 -4.05 10.84 14.64
CA SER A 46 -4.36 9.51 15.18
C SER A 46 -4.72 8.54 14.05
N THR A 47 -4.48 7.26 14.26
CA THR A 47 -4.89 6.19 13.33
C THR A 47 -6.40 6.15 13.10
N LYS A 48 -7.22 6.62 14.05
CA LYS A 48 -8.67 6.76 13.89
C LYS A 48 -9.03 7.91 12.94
N MET A 49 -8.41 9.08 13.12
CA MET A 49 -8.64 10.23 12.24
C MET A 49 -8.31 9.90 10.78
N LEU A 50 -7.18 9.25 10.54
CA LEU A 50 -6.80 8.81 9.20
C LEU A 50 -7.85 7.87 8.59
N GLY A 51 -8.37 6.97 9.41
CA GLY A 51 -9.46 6.07 9.03
C GLY A 51 -10.76 6.78 8.67
N TYR A 52 -11.14 7.82 9.42
CA TYR A 52 -12.31 8.65 9.10
C TYR A 52 -12.13 9.43 7.80
N ILE A 53 -10.97 10.04 7.61
CA ILE A 53 -10.63 10.77 6.38
C ILE A 53 -10.70 9.82 5.17
N LEU A 54 -10.09 8.63 5.29
CA LEU A 54 -10.08 7.65 4.21
C LEU A 54 -11.48 7.12 3.89
N SER A 55 -12.29 6.83 4.92
CA SER A 55 -13.69 6.41 4.74
C SER A 55 -14.51 7.48 4.03
N LEU A 56 -14.42 8.74 4.48
CA LEU A 56 -15.13 9.86 3.87
C LEU A 56 -14.76 10.04 2.39
N CYS A 57 -13.47 9.95 2.07
CA CYS A 57 -13.00 10.01 0.69
C CYS A 57 -13.56 8.88 -0.17
N LEU A 58 -13.52 7.63 0.31
CA LEU A 58 -14.08 6.49 -0.41
C LEU A 58 -15.60 6.61 -0.60
N PHE A 59 -16.30 7.18 0.37
CA PHE A 59 -17.73 7.45 0.29
C PHE A 59 -18.05 8.49 -0.80
N LEU A 60 -17.31 9.59 -0.85
CA LEU A 60 -17.48 10.63 -1.88
C LEU A 60 -17.18 10.08 -3.28
N VAL A 61 -16.13 9.29 -3.42
CA VAL A 61 -15.78 8.62 -4.68
C VAL A 61 -16.88 7.64 -5.09
N SER A 62 -17.44 6.88 -4.15
CA SER A 62 -18.56 5.96 -4.42
C SER A 62 -19.79 6.69 -4.97
N ILE A 63 -20.19 7.81 -4.36
CA ILE A 63 -21.32 8.63 -4.85
C ILE A 63 -21.03 9.13 -6.26
N SER A 64 -19.82 9.62 -6.51
CA SER A 64 -19.41 10.12 -7.83
C SER A 64 -19.46 9.02 -8.90
N VAL A 65 -18.96 7.82 -8.58
CA VAL A 65 -19.00 6.66 -9.48
C VAL A 65 -20.44 6.22 -9.75
N LEU A 66 -21.29 6.17 -8.71
CA LEU A 66 -22.72 5.85 -8.87
C LEU A 66 -23.42 6.86 -9.77
N GLY A 67 -23.16 8.16 -9.58
CA GLY A 67 -23.78 9.21 -10.39
C GLY A 67 -23.33 9.18 -11.85
N MET A 68 -22.03 9.01 -12.10
CA MET A 68 -21.48 9.09 -13.47
C MET A 68 -21.64 7.80 -14.27
N TYR A 69 -21.52 6.64 -13.62
CA TYR A 69 -21.54 5.34 -14.32
C TYR A 69 -22.80 4.54 -14.03
N GLY A 70 -23.53 4.81 -12.95
CA GLY A 70 -24.76 4.07 -12.64
C GLY A 70 -25.97 4.53 -13.45
N PHE A 71 -25.98 5.80 -13.88
CA PHE A 71 -27.08 6.42 -14.61
C PHE A 71 -26.58 6.99 -15.93
N GLU A 72 -26.84 6.28 -17.02
CA GLU A 72 -26.42 6.71 -18.34
C GLU A 72 -27.60 7.35 -19.09
N PRO A 73 -27.50 8.62 -19.53
CA PRO A 73 -28.57 9.27 -20.27
C PRO A 73 -28.65 8.69 -21.69
N MET A 74 -29.78 8.06 -22.01
CA MET A 74 -30.10 7.62 -23.36
C MET A 74 -31.08 8.60 -24.02
N ALA A 75 -30.73 9.06 -25.22
CA ALA A 75 -31.61 9.86 -26.04
C ALA A 75 -32.63 8.95 -26.75
N ILE A 76 -33.91 9.06 -26.39
CA ILE A 76 -35.00 8.36 -27.06
C ILE A 76 -35.93 9.42 -27.64
N GLY A 77 -35.72 9.77 -28.91
CA GLY A 77 -36.44 10.84 -29.59
C GLY A 77 -36.16 12.21 -28.95
N HIS A 78 -37.22 12.93 -28.56
CA HIS A 78 -37.11 14.27 -27.93
C HIS A 78 -37.00 14.23 -26.40
N LYS A 79 -36.87 13.05 -25.79
CA LYS A 79 -36.81 12.88 -24.33
C LYS A 79 -35.53 12.17 -23.92
N THR A 80 -34.96 12.60 -22.80
CA THR A 80 -33.85 11.90 -22.14
C THR A 80 -34.41 10.88 -21.16
N LEU A 81 -34.05 9.61 -21.31
CA LEU A 81 -34.40 8.53 -20.39
C LEU A 81 -33.11 8.02 -19.74
N TYR A 82 -33.11 7.83 -18.43
CA TYR A 82 -31.95 7.29 -17.74
C TYR A 82 -31.98 5.77 -17.81
N SER A 83 -30.95 5.19 -18.40
CA SER A 83 -30.69 3.76 -18.34
C SER A 83 -29.83 3.45 -17.12
N PHE A 84 -30.14 2.35 -16.45
CA PHE A 84 -29.39 1.89 -15.29
C PHE A 84 -28.30 0.93 -15.76
N ASP A 85 -27.04 1.32 -15.65
CA ASP A 85 -25.93 0.39 -15.89
C ASP A 85 -25.61 -0.36 -14.60
N LEU A 86 -25.93 -1.66 -14.59
CA LEU A 86 -25.64 -2.54 -13.46
C LEU A 86 -24.13 -2.58 -13.14
N LYS A 87 -23.24 -2.42 -14.14
CA LYS A 87 -21.79 -2.45 -13.88
C LYS A 87 -21.34 -1.20 -13.14
N GLY A 88 -21.80 -0.03 -13.57
CA GLY A 88 -21.58 1.23 -12.86
C GLY A 88 -22.15 1.20 -11.44
N ILE A 89 -23.38 0.69 -11.27
CA ILE A 89 -24.00 0.55 -9.95
C ILE A 89 -23.19 -0.41 -9.07
N ALA A 90 -22.81 -1.58 -9.58
CA ALA A 90 -22.03 -2.57 -8.82
C ALA A 90 -20.68 -2.00 -8.37
N SER A 91 -19.96 -1.28 -9.25
CA SER A 91 -18.67 -0.67 -8.90
C SER A 91 -18.84 0.41 -7.81
N GLY A 92 -19.87 1.25 -7.92
CA GLY A 92 -20.22 2.22 -6.90
C GLY A 92 -20.56 1.59 -5.54
N VAL A 93 -21.34 0.51 -5.53
CA VAL A 93 -21.71 -0.24 -4.31
C VAL A 93 -20.48 -0.89 -3.65
N VAL A 94 -19.56 -1.46 -4.43
CA VAL A 94 -18.31 -2.04 -3.88
C VAL A 94 -17.47 -0.96 -3.20
N LEU A 95 -17.37 0.22 -3.78
CA LEU A 95 -16.67 1.37 -3.16
C LEU A 95 -17.38 1.84 -1.89
N LEU A 96 -18.72 1.84 -1.87
CA LEU A 96 -19.52 2.20 -0.70
C LEU A 96 -19.27 1.22 0.45
N LEU A 97 -19.32 -0.08 0.17
CA LEU A 97 -19.03 -1.13 1.15
C LEU A 97 -17.60 -1.02 1.67
N SER A 98 -16.64 -0.74 0.78
CA SER A 98 -15.24 -0.53 1.16
C SER A 98 -15.10 0.66 2.12
N SER A 99 -15.82 1.76 1.87
CA SER A 99 -15.87 2.92 2.79
C SER A 99 -16.42 2.53 4.16
N LEU A 100 -17.51 1.76 4.21
CA LEU A 100 -18.11 1.29 5.47
C LEU A 100 -17.17 0.36 6.24
N VAL A 101 -16.46 -0.53 5.54
CA VAL A 101 -15.46 -1.41 6.18
C VAL A 101 -14.35 -0.58 6.81
N VAL A 102 -13.80 0.39 6.07
CA VAL A 102 -12.77 1.30 6.61
C VAL A 102 -13.30 2.07 7.81
N LEU A 103 -14.52 2.59 7.74
CA LEU A 103 -15.16 3.29 8.87
C LEU A 103 -15.28 2.38 10.10
N THR A 104 -15.82 1.18 9.90
CA THR A 104 -16.07 0.20 10.95
C THR A 104 -14.76 -0.21 11.63
N VAL A 105 -13.72 -0.49 10.84
CA VAL A 105 -12.38 -0.79 11.36
C VAL A 105 -11.86 0.38 12.18
N SER A 106 -12.04 1.61 11.69
CA SER A 106 -11.55 2.83 12.35
C SER A 106 -12.26 3.11 13.68
N LEU A 107 -13.56 2.87 13.76
CA LEU A 107 -14.36 3.00 14.98
C LEU A 107 -13.94 1.99 16.06
N ASN A 108 -13.67 0.75 15.65
CA ASN A 108 -13.34 -0.35 16.58
C ASN A 108 -11.84 -0.41 16.95
N ARG A 109 -10.97 0.31 16.25
CA ARG A 109 -9.53 0.29 16.52
C ARG A 109 -9.20 1.11 17.77
N LYS A 110 -8.33 0.58 18.64
CA LYS A 110 -7.74 1.36 19.74
C LYS A 110 -6.91 2.50 19.16
N GLU A 111 -7.05 3.68 19.76
CA GLU A 111 -6.38 4.89 19.30
C GLU A 111 -4.86 4.73 19.47
N LYS A 112 -4.14 4.83 18.34
CA LYS A 112 -2.67 4.82 18.32
C LYS A 112 -2.18 6.00 17.48
N PRO A 113 -1.11 6.69 17.88
CA PRO A 113 -0.47 7.68 17.02
C PRO A 113 0.06 6.98 15.76
N VAL A 114 0.01 7.68 14.63
CA VAL A 114 0.60 7.19 13.38
C VAL A 114 2.12 7.15 13.56
N SER A 115 2.69 5.96 13.71
CA SER A 115 4.14 5.77 13.84
C SER A 115 4.77 5.51 12.48
N ILE A 116 5.84 6.24 12.15
CA ILE A 116 6.70 5.92 11.02
C ILE A 116 7.30 4.52 11.25
N PRO A 117 7.29 3.61 10.26
CA PRO A 117 7.97 2.33 10.40
C PRO A 117 9.42 2.59 10.78
N LYS A 118 9.87 2.03 11.91
CA LYS A 118 11.29 2.09 12.28
C LYS A 118 12.07 1.48 11.13
N ILE A 119 12.88 2.30 10.45
CA ILE A 119 13.91 1.82 9.54
C ILE A 119 14.73 0.81 10.34
N VAL A 120 14.69 -0.46 9.93
CA VAL A 120 15.46 -1.52 10.56
C VAL A 120 16.91 -1.09 10.42
N LYS A 121 17.52 -0.63 11.52
CA LYS A 121 18.97 -0.50 11.59
C LYS A 121 19.50 -1.93 11.47
N ILE A 122 19.94 -2.28 10.27
CA ILE A 122 20.72 -3.48 10.06
C ILE A 122 22.01 -3.22 10.84
N ASN A 123 22.06 -3.70 12.08
CA ASN A 123 23.32 -3.84 12.79
C ASN A 123 24.09 -4.90 11.99
N LEU A 124 24.95 -4.45 11.08
CA LEU A 124 26.02 -5.27 10.54
C LEU A 124 26.85 -5.70 11.74
N ILE A 125 26.55 -6.87 12.28
CA ILE A 125 27.43 -7.54 13.23
C ILE A 125 28.75 -7.68 12.46
N PRO A 126 29.85 -7.04 12.91
CA PRO A 126 31.12 -7.21 12.23
C PRO A 126 31.43 -8.70 12.27
N LYS A 127 31.53 -9.31 11.09
CA LYS A 127 31.94 -10.69 10.95
C LYS A 127 33.29 -10.78 11.66
N GLN A 128 33.34 -11.48 12.80
CA GLN A 128 34.62 -11.78 13.43
C GLN A 128 35.41 -12.60 12.41
N THR A 129 36.34 -11.94 11.73
CA THR A 129 37.42 -12.60 11.02
C THR A 129 38.19 -13.35 12.10
N LYS A 130 37.99 -14.66 12.20
CA LYS A 130 38.92 -15.50 12.91
C LYS A 130 40.24 -15.37 12.14
N ASP A 131 41.29 -14.90 12.79
CA ASP A 131 42.63 -14.91 12.22
C ASP A 131 42.99 -16.37 11.93
N VAL A 132 42.94 -16.74 10.66
CA VAL A 132 43.43 -18.05 10.21
C VAL A 132 44.95 -17.93 10.23
N VAL A 133 45.58 -18.51 11.26
CA VAL A 133 47.04 -18.60 11.35
C VAL A 133 47.49 -19.64 10.32
N VAL A 134 47.97 -19.19 9.16
CA VAL A 134 48.42 -20.06 8.06
C VAL A 134 49.88 -20.49 8.22
N ASP A 135 50.71 -19.70 8.89
CA ASP A 135 52.12 -19.99 9.17
C ASP A 135 52.35 -20.16 10.68
N SER A 136 52.00 -21.32 11.24
CA SER A 136 52.53 -21.73 12.56
C SER A 136 53.68 -22.71 12.34
N ASN A 137 54.70 -22.74 13.21
CA ASN A 137 55.69 -23.83 13.16
C ASN A 137 55.17 -25.14 13.78
N ASP A 138 53.91 -25.13 14.25
CA ASP A 138 53.24 -26.23 14.94
C ASP A 138 52.28 -26.99 13.98
N TRP A 139 52.58 -26.98 12.67
CA TRP A 139 51.85 -27.79 11.70
C TRP A 139 52.18 -29.27 11.91
N GLU A 140 51.24 -30.00 12.49
CA GLU A 140 51.24 -31.46 12.52
C GLU A 140 50.23 -32.00 11.50
N GLU A 141 50.59 -33.11 10.85
CA GLU A 141 49.68 -33.81 9.95
C GLU A 141 48.53 -34.41 10.76
N ALA A 142 47.29 -34.03 10.43
CA ALA A 142 46.12 -34.50 11.15
C ALA A 142 45.97 -36.02 10.97
N THR A 143 45.86 -36.75 12.08
CA THR A 143 45.65 -38.20 12.05
C THR A 143 44.18 -38.54 11.80
N ASP A 144 43.89 -39.78 11.39
CA ASP A 144 42.52 -40.26 11.16
C ASP A 144 41.61 -40.10 12.39
N VAL A 145 42.19 -40.09 13.60
CA VAL A 145 41.47 -39.89 14.87
C VAL A 145 41.04 -38.43 15.03
N ASP A 146 41.85 -37.49 14.52
CA ASP A 146 41.57 -36.05 14.58
C ASP A 146 40.43 -35.65 13.66
N PHE A 147 40.32 -36.29 12.48
CA PHE A 147 39.19 -36.10 11.57
C PHE A 147 37.86 -36.53 12.20
N GLN A 148 37.87 -37.58 13.03
CA GLN A 148 36.68 -38.05 13.74
C GLN A 148 36.32 -37.19 14.96
N SER A 149 37.26 -36.37 15.45
CA SER A 149 37.06 -35.53 16.64
C SER A 149 36.16 -34.31 16.42
N GLY A 150 35.82 -33.99 15.16
CA GLY A 150 34.99 -32.83 14.81
C GLY A 150 35.66 -31.47 15.04
N LYS A 151 36.94 -31.45 15.40
CA LYS A 151 37.73 -30.21 15.58
C LYS A 151 38.06 -29.51 14.27
N TYR A 152 38.09 -30.25 13.17
CA TYR A 152 38.35 -29.74 11.82
C TYR A 152 37.04 -29.71 11.06
N VAL A 153 36.66 -28.53 10.56
CA VAL A 153 35.49 -28.35 9.69
C VAL A 153 36.00 -28.48 8.26
N VAL A 154 35.59 -29.54 7.57
CA VAL A 154 35.80 -29.71 6.11
C VAL A 154 34.92 -28.72 5.36
#